data_AF-A0A7S0CC55-F1
#
_entry.id   AF-A0A7S0CC55-F1
#
_cell.length_a   1.000
_cell.length_b   1.000
_cell.length_c   1.000
_cell.angle_alpha   90.00
_cell.angle_beta   90.00
_cell.angle_gamma   90.00
#
_symmetry.space_group_name_H-M   'P 1'
#
loop_
_entity.id
_entity.type
_entity.pdbx_description
1 polymer ?
#
loop_
_entity_poly.entity_id
_entity_poly.type
_entity_poly.pdbx_seq_one_letter_code
_entity_poly.pdbx_strand_id
1 'polypeptide(L)'
;GASADTSAHAQAFSIACGTVLGSQNPPVPTPPVHQVLESREFHGSTDGLILLRLARKSLGVEPGSVSTERLERMMEVMYGYISGLSDEEVAEGMDVLPGVLENLTILATMKDRVACGLVTGNVEGIARRKMRAVGILATDALAPPSAEQQKRTWLGSDDIGFLGGFGSDFCSGNIDDEARNHLDRSEQIAIAARRCRDSLPALLPEGDVRGLQRVVHVGDAPADVLAAKAYSISSDAEKHGLCVGMVAVATGSYGAEQLRELAGDPIPGRWEPVVLEDGMDDPDFIEACGIL
;
A
#
# COMPACT_ATOMS: atom_id res chain seq x y z
N GLY A 1 9.47 16.50 -2.19
CA GLY A 1 9.10 17.87 -2.59
C GLY A 1 8.88 17.95 -4.08
N ALA A 2 9.94 18.08 -4.88
CA ALA A 2 9.84 18.26 -6.34
C ALA A 2 10.07 16.98 -7.19
N SER A 3 10.68 15.90 -6.66
CA SER A 3 10.99 14.69 -7.45
C SER A 3 9.82 13.70 -7.59
N ALA A 4 8.90 13.66 -6.61
CA ALA A 4 7.79 12.71 -6.62
C ALA A 4 6.80 12.99 -7.77
N ASP A 5 6.59 14.26 -8.08
CA ASP A 5 5.67 14.77 -9.11
C ASP A 5 6.11 14.45 -10.55
N THR A 6 7.40 14.14 -10.73
CA THR A 6 8.01 13.72 -12.00
C THR A 6 8.39 12.24 -12.03
N SER A 7 8.15 11.50 -10.94
CA SER A 7 8.49 10.09 -10.85
C SER A 7 7.83 9.27 -11.96
N ALA A 8 8.45 8.15 -12.35
CA ALA A 8 7.88 7.23 -13.32
C ALA A 8 6.44 6.82 -12.95
N HIS A 9 6.17 6.63 -11.65
CA HIS A 9 4.82 6.29 -11.18
C HIS A 9 3.81 7.42 -11.43
N ALA A 10 4.18 8.67 -11.18
CA ALA A 10 3.32 9.82 -11.43
C ALA A 10 2.99 9.96 -12.93
N GLN A 11 3.97 9.69 -13.82
CA GLN A 11 3.77 9.72 -15.27
C GLN A 11 2.83 8.60 -15.77
N ALA A 12 2.88 7.42 -15.13
CA ALA A 12 2.09 6.26 -15.50
C ALA A 12 0.58 6.53 -15.50
N PHE A 13 0.08 7.36 -14.56
CA PHE A 13 -1.34 7.73 -14.49
C PHE A 13 -1.81 8.44 -15.77
N SER A 14 -1.07 9.46 -16.21
CA SER A 14 -1.42 10.23 -17.40
C SER A 14 -1.40 9.37 -18.65
N ILE A 15 -0.40 8.49 -18.78
CA ILE A 15 -0.29 7.53 -19.88
C ILE A 15 -1.50 6.58 -19.88
N ALA A 16 -1.87 6.03 -18.72
CA ALA A 16 -2.98 5.11 -18.60
C ALA A 16 -4.33 5.75 -18.93
N CYS A 17 -4.65 6.89 -18.34
CA CYS A 17 -5.89 7.62 -18.64
C CYS A 17 -5.96 8.02 -20.12
N GLY A 18 -4.87 8.55 -20.69
CA GLY A 18 -4.83 8.93 -22.11
C GLY A 18 -5.01 7.73 -23.05
N THR A 19 -4.36 6.60 -22.75
CA THR A 19 -4.42 5.40 -23.58
C THR A 19 -5.79 4.72 -23.57
N VAL A 20 -6.42 4.62 -22.39
CA VAL A 20 -7.66 3.83 -22.22
C VAL A 20 -8.92 4.67 -22.41
N LEU A 21 -8.86 5.97 -22.08
CA LEU A 21 -10.02 6.86 -22.10
C LEU A 21 -9.91 7.97 -23.14
N GLY A 22 -8.72 8.28 -23.66
CA GLY A 22 -8.46 9.37 -24.60
C GLY A 22 -8.89 9.10 -26.04
N SER A 23 -9.92 8.27 -26.27
CA SER A 23 -10.44 7.86 -27.59
C SER A 23 -11.08 8.97 -28.42
N GLN A 24 -10.90 10.24 -28.04
CA GLN A 24 -11.23 11.37 -28.89
C GLN A 24 -10.22 11.46 -30.05
N ASN A 25 -10.68 11.91 -31.22
CA ASN A 25 -9.83 12.19 -32.37
C ASN A 25 -9.87 13.70 -32.65
N PRO A 26 -8.79 14.46 -32.41
CA PRO A 26 -7.46 14.00 -31.97
C PRO A 26 -7.42 13.58 -30.49
N PRO A 27 -6.45 12.75 -30.07
CA PRO A 27 -6.27 12.36 -28.68
C PRO A 27 -6.03 13.61 -27.81
N VAL A 28 -6.78 13.73 -26.72
CA VAL A 28 -6.54 14.78 -25.72
C VAL A 28 -5.39 14.31 -24.82
N PRO A 29 -4.25 15.04 -24.75
CA PRO A 29 -3.18 14.70 -23.83
C PRO A 29 -3.67 14.80 -22.39
N THR A 30 -3.48 13.73 -21.60
CA THR A 30 -3.75 13.79 -20.16
C THR A 30 -2.55 14.46 -19.47
N PRO A 31 -2.74 15.60 -18.79
CA PRO A 31 -1.67 16.26 -18.04
C PRO A 31 -1.21 15.42 -16.83
N PRO A 32 -0.02 15.70 -16.26
CA PRO A 32 0.44 15.10 -15.01
C PRO A 32 -0.52 15.28 -13.83
N VAL A 33 -0.56 14.31 -12.92
CA VAL A 33 -1.45 14.29 -11.74
C VAL A 33 -1.38 15.59 -10.95
N HIS A 34 -0.19 16.06 -10.60
CA HIS A 34 0.03 17.25 -9.77
C HIS A 34 -0.44 18.57 -10.43
N GLN A 35 -0.67 18.58 -11.74
CA GLN A 35 -1.18 19.76 -12.45
C GLN A 35 -2.71 19.85 -12.43
N VAL A 36 -3.39 18.76 -12.06
CA VAL A 36 -4.86 18.65 -12.14
C VAL A 36 -5.50 18.33 -10.81
N LEU A 37 -4.86 17.48 -10.00
CA LEU A 37 -5.34 17.08 -8.69
C LEU A 37 -4.64 17.89 -7.59
N GLU A 38 -5.40 18.28 -6.59
CA GLU A 38 -4.87 18.84 -5.35
C GLU A 38 -4.18 17.74 -4.54
N SER A 39 -3.18 18.06 -3.72
CA SER A 39 -2.43 17.07 -2.94
C SER A 39 -3.32 16.13 -2.12
N ARG A 40 -4.41 16.65 -1.52
CA ARG A 40 -5.37 15.83 -0.75
C ARG A 40 -6.12 14.77 -1.56
N GLU A 41 -6.16 14.93 -2.88
CA GLU A 41 -6.87 14.03 -3.80
C GLU A 41 -6.01 12.85 -4.26
N PHE A 42 -4.69 12.88 -4.02
CA PHE A 42 -3.79 11.79 -4.40
C PHE A 42 -2.84 11.33 -3.29
N HIS A 43 -2.49 12.17 -2.32
CA HIS A 43 -1.73 11.74 -1.14
C HIS A 43 -2.60 10.80 -0.28
N GLY A 44 -2.06 9.62 0.03
CA GLY A 44 -2.79 8.61 0.81
C GLY A 44 -3.91 7.90 0.05
N SER A 45 -4.11 8.19 -1.24
CA SER A 45 -5.13 7.54 -2.07
C SER A 45 -4.61 6.22 -2.68
N THR A 46 -5.51 5.39 -3.19
CA THR A 46 -5.17 4.27 -4.07
C THR A 46 -5.02 4.72 -5.52
N ASP A 47 -4.23 4.00 -6.31
CA ASP A 47 -4.04 4.28 -7.74
C ASP A 47 -5.39 4.27 -8.49
N GLY A 48 -6.30 3.38 -8.11
CA GLY A 48 -7.63 3.31 -8.71
C GLY A 48 -8.43 4.60 -8.51
N LEU A 49 -8.45 5.15 -7.29
CA LEU A 49 -9.11 6.42 -7.03
C LEU A 49 -8.42 7.60 -7.73
N ILE A 50 -7.08 7.60 -7.80
CA ILE A 50 -6.32 8.63 -8.51
C ILE A 50 -6.64 8.61 -10.01
N LEU A 51 -6.66 7.43 -10.65
CA LEU A 51 -7.04 7.27 -12.05
C LEU A 51 -8.44 7.82 -12.34
N LEU A 52 -9.41 7.53 -11.47
CA LEU A 52 -10.80 8.00 -11.64
C LEU A 52 -10.92 9.52 -11.45
N ARG A 53 -10.23 10.09 -10.44
CA ARG A 53 -10.18 11.55 -10.24
C ARG A 53 -9.51 12.26 -11.42
N LEU A 54 -8.39 11.72 -11.90
CA LEU A 54 -7.69 12.25 -13.06
C LEU A 54 -8.58 12.19 -14.30
N ALA A 55 -9.24 11.06 -14.56
CA ALA A 55 -10.16 10.90 -15.68
C ALA A 55 -11.31 11.92 -15.65
N ARG A 56 -11.93 12.15 -14.49
CA ARG A 56 -12.98 13.17 -14.35
C ARG A 56 -12.46 14.56 -14.65
N LYS A 57 -11.36 14.99 -14.01
CA LYS A 57 -10.88 16.37 -14.12
C LYS A 57 -10.18 16.69 -15.45
N SER A 58 -9.51 15.72 -16.06
CA SER A 58 -8.76 15.94 -17.31
C SER A 58 -9.56 15.63 -18.57
N LEU A 59 -10.46 14.64 -18.53
CA LEU A 59 -11.20 14.15 -19.70
C LEU A 59 -12.72 14.32 -19.59
N GLY A 60 -13.23 14.79 -18.45
CA GLY A 60 -14.68 14.92 -18.21
C GLY A 60 -15.40 13.57 -18.08
N VAL A 61 -14.68 12.48 -17.77
CA VAL A 61 -15.23 11.13 -17.66
C VAL A 61 -15.67 10.87 -16.23
N GLU A 62 -16.98 10.70 -16.01
CA GLU A 62 -17.51 10.40 -14.68
C GLU A 62 -17.14 8.99 -14.20
N PRO A 63 -16.81 8.78 -12.92
CA PRO A 63 -16.39 7.47 -12.37
C PRO A 63 -17.39 6.36 -12.64
N GLY A 64 -18.69 6.64 -12.50
CA GLY A 64 -19.76 5.66 -12.77
C GLY A 64 -19.86 5.22 -14.23
N SER A 65 -19.19 5.91 -15.15
CA SER A 65 -19.11 5.54 -16.57
C SER A 65 -17.86 4.70 -16.91
N VAL A 66 -16.91 4.58 -15.97
CA VAL A 66 -15.74 3.73 -16.11
C VAL A 66 -16.08 2.35 -15.56
N SER A 67 -16.17 1.35 -16.44
CA SER A 67 -16.37 -0.03 -16.01
C SER A 67 -15.15 -0.54 -15.24
N THR A 68 -15.35 -1.56 -14.41
CA THR A 68 -14.27 -2.28 -13.71
C THR A 68 -13.17 -2.72 -14.69
N GLU A 69 -13.55 -3.29 -15.84
CA GLU A 69 -12.60 -3.71 -16.89
C GLU A 69 -11.75 -2.54 -17.42
N ARG A 70 -12.32 -1.35 -17.59
CA ARG A 70 -11.56 -0.18 -18.03
C ARG A 70 -10.61 0.32 -16.95
N LEU A 71 -11.01 0.25 -15.68
CA LEU A 71 -10.14 0.60 -14.56
C LEU A 71 -8.97 -0.39 -14.43
N GLU A 72 -9.25 -1.68 -14.51
CA GLU A 72 -8.23 -2.74 -14.56
C GLU A 72 -7.28 -2.52 -15.73
N ARG A 73 -7.82 -2.20 -16.92
CA ARG A 73 -7.00 -1.89 -18.09
C ARG A 73 -6.11 -0.67 -17.90
N MET A 74 -6.58 0.37 -17.21
CA MET A 74 -5.73 1.53 -16.87
C MET A 74 -4.58 1.11 -15.95
N MET A 75 -4.85 0.30 -14.91
CA MET A 75 -3.80 -0.22 -14.02
C MET A 75 -2.79 -1.11 -14.77
N GLU A 76 -3.25 -1.94 -15.71
CA GLU A 76 -2.37 -2.72 -16.59
C GLU A 76 -1.48 -1.82 -17.45
N VAL A 77 -2.02 -0.74 -18.02
CA VAL A 77 -1.22 0.22 -18.81
C VAL A 77 -0.20 0.94 -17.93
N MET A 78 -0.57 1.32 -16.71
CA MET A 78 0.39 1.89 -15.75
C MET A 78 1.56 0.92 -15.51
N TYR A 79 1.24 -0.35 -15.21
CA TYR A 79 2.26 -1.37 -15.01
C TYR A 79 3.07 -1.65 -16.29
N GLY A 80 2.44 -1.65 -17.46
CA GLY A 80 3.11 -1.84 -18.75
C GLY A 80 4.18 -0.78 -19.02
N TYR A 81 3.91 0.48 -18.65
CA TYR A 81 4.91 1.54 -18.71
C TYR A 81 6.06 1.31 -17.71
N ILE A 82 5.74 1.05 -16.44
CA ILE A 82 6.75 0.84 -15.38
C ILE A 82 7.61 -0.40 -15.63
N SER A 83 7.02 -1.48 -16.15
CA SER A 83 7.72 -2.73 -16.38
C SER A 83 8.79 -2.63 -17.49
N GLY A 84 8.64 -1.66 -18.40
CA GLY A 84 9.62 -1.35 -19.45
C GLY A 84 10.82 -0.52 -18.99
N LEU A 85 10.81 0.02 -17.76
CA LEU A 85 11.92 0.79 -17.20
C LEU A 85 12.96 -0.10 -16.53
N SER A 86 14.20 0.39 -16.40
CA SER A 86 15.23 -0.20 -15.53
C SER A 86 14.91 0.01 -14.04
N ASP A 87 15.57 -0.73 -13.16
CA ASP A 87 15.36 -0.55 -11.71
C ASP A 87 15.94 0.81 -11.25
N GLU A 88 16.99 1.31 -11.89
CA GLU A 88 17.53 2.66 -11.65
C GLU A 88 16.52 3.75 -11.99
N GLU A 89 15.82 3.63 -13.13
CA GLU A 89 14.76 4.57 -13.52
C GLU A 89 13.53 4.47 -12.60
N VAL A 90 13.20 3.28 -12.10
CA VAL A 90 12.11 3.10 -11.13
C VAL A 90 12.48 3.69 -9.76
N ALA A 91 13.74 3.55 -9.34
CA ALA A 91 14.24 4.10 -8.08
C ALA A 91 14.52 5.61 -8.14
N GLU A 92 14.48 6.23 -9.33
CA GLU A 92 14.78 7.66 -9.46
C GLU A 92 13.85 8.51 -8.57
N GLY A 93 14.46 9.25 -7.64
CA GLY A 93 13.75 10.08 -6.68
C GLY A 93 13.14 9.33 -5.49
N MET A 94 13.53 8.06 -5.28
CA MET A 94 13.18 7.27 -4.11
C MET A 94 14.41 7.05 -3.23
N ASP A 95 14.26 7.31 -1.93
CA ASP A 95 15.27 6.99 -0.92
C ASP A 95 14.67 6.05 0.12
N VAL A 96 15.49 5.11 0.60
CA VAL A 96 15.12 4.28 1.75
C VAL A 96 15.38 5.07 3.03
N LEU A 97 14.36 5.19 3.88
CA LEU A 97 14.48 5.92 5.14
C LEU A 97 15.42 5.20 6.13
N PRO A 98 16.05 5.93 7.06
CA PRO A 98 16.84 5.35 8.15
C PRO A 98 16.07 4.27 8.93
N GLY A 99 16.79 3.27 9.44
CA GLY A 99 16.23 2.13 10.16
C GLY A 99 15.43 1.11 9.34
N VAL A 100 14.96 1.43 8.13
CA VAL A 100 14.08 0.53 7.35
C VAL A 100 14.77 -0.79 7.01
N LEU A 101 15.95 -0.75 6.37
CA LEU A 101 16.64 -1.98 5.97
C LEU A 101 17.09 -2.79 7.18
N GLU A 102 17.59 -2.13 8.23
CA GLU A 102 18.06 -2.78 9.46
C GLU A 102 16.93 -3.54 10.15
N ASN A 103 15.79 -2.87 10.39
CA ASN A 103 14.65 -3.52 11.03
C ASN A 103 14.04 -4.62 10.17
N LEU A 104 13.99 -4.45 8.84
CA LEU A 104 13.57 -5.54 7.96
C LEU A 104 14.52 -6.74 8.05
N THR A 105 15.84 -6.53 8.11
CA THR A 105 16.81 -7.60 8.35
C THR A 105 16.60 -8.29 9.70
N ILE A 106 16.25 -7.54 10.76
CA ILE A 106 15.88 -8.11 12.07
C ILE A 106 14.60 -8.95 11.95
N LEU A 107 13.56 -8.43 11.31
CA LEU A 107 12.29 -9.14 11.12
C LEU A 107 12.46 -10.41 10.28
N ALA A 108 13.38 -10.42 9.32
CA ALA A 108 13.73 -11.59 8.52
C ALA A 108 14.26 -12.75 9.37
N THR A 109 14.82 -12.51 10.56
CA THR A 109 15.23 -13.57 11.49
C THR A 109 14.10 -14.15 12.33
N MET A 110 12.88 -13.60 12.22
CA MET A 110 11.71 -13.93 13.05
C MET A 110 10.55 -14.51 12.24
N LYS A 111 10.82 -15.08 11.05
CA LYS A 111 9.80 -15.59 10.11
C LYS A 111 8.89 -16.70 10.67
N ASP A 112 9.31 -17.36 11.74
CA ASP A 112 8.51 -18.37 12.46
C ASP A 112 7.45 -17.75 13.40
N ARG A 113 7.51 -16.44 13.61
CA ARG A 113 6.61 -15.66 14.47
C ARG A 113 5.97 -14.47 13.78
N VAL A 114 6.62 -13.92 12.75
CA VAL A 114 6.21 -12.69 12.06
C VAL A 114 6.14 -12.95 10.56
N ALA A 115 5.04 -12.55 9.94
CA ALA A 115 4.93 -12.46 8.49
C ALA A 115 4.88 -10.98 8.08
N CYS A 116 5.92 -10.51 7.40
CA CYS A 116 5.96 -9.16 6.87
C CYS A 116 5.32 -9.13 5.48
N GLY A 117 4.56 -8.09 5.19
CA GLY A 117 3.97 -7.84 3.88
C GLY A 117 3.87 -6.35 3.61
N LEU A 118 3.34 -6.00 2.45
CA LEU A 118 3.13 -4.60 2.07
C LEU A 118 1.63 -4.30 1.94
N VAL A 119 1.21 -3.20 2.54
CA VAL A 119 -0.09 -2.59 2.24
C VAL A 119 0.17 -1.28 1.52
N THR A 120 -0.38 -1.10 0.32
CA THR A 120 -0.14 0.11 -0.48
C THR A 120 -1.29 0.40 -1.43
N GLY A 121 -1.52 1.69 -1.67
CA GLY A 121 -2.40 2.17 -2.72
C GLY A 121 -1.93 1.85 -4.14
N ASN A 122 -0.67 1.43 -4.32
CA ASN A 122 -0.08 1.19 -5.63
C ASN A 122 -0.59 -0.12 -6.26
N VAL A 123 -0.65 -0.17 -7.59
CA VAL A 123 -0.81 -1.42 -8.36
C VAL A 123 0.27 -2.43 -7.94
N GLU A 124 -0.11 -3.68 -7.71
CA GLU A 124 0.78 -4.71 -7.15
C GLU A 124 2.09 -4.88 -7.94
N GLY A 125 2.02 -4.99 -9.28
CA GLY A 125 3.23 -5.09 -10.10
C GLY A 125 4.17 -3.88 -9.95
N ILE A 126 3.62 -2.67 -9.82
CA ILE A 126 4.41 -1.45 -9.59
C ILE A 126 5.03 -1.46 -8.19
N ALA A 127 4.27 -1.88 -7.18
CA ALA A 127 4.77 -2.01 -5.81
C ALA A 127 5.94 -3.00 -5.74
N ARG A 128 5.83 -4.17 -6.40
CA ARG A 128 6.92 -5.15 -6.48
C ARG A 128 8.18 -4.57 -7.10
N ARG A 129 8.05 -3.90 -8.24
CA ARG A 129 9.17 -3.23 -8.93
C ARG A 129 9.85 -2.19 -8.03
N LYS A 130 9.08 -1.37 -7.32
CA LYS A 130 9.62 -0.39 -6.37
C LYS A 130 10.40 -1.05 -5.24
N MET A 131 9.85 -2.09 -4.61
CA MET A 131 10.54 -2.80 -3.52
C MET A 131 11.84 -3.46 -4.00
N ARG A 132 11.89 -3.97 -5.23
CA ARG A 132 13.12 -4.48 -5.83
C ARG A 132 14.14 -3.36 -6.05
N ALA A 133 13.69 -2.28 -6.68
CA ALA A 133 14.55 -1.16 -7.09
C ALA A 133 15.26 -0.48 -5.91
N VAL A 134 14.60 -0.39 -4.75
CA VAL A 134 15.20 0.19 -3.53
C VAL A 134 15.88 -0.83 -2.60
N GLY A 135 16.00 -2.09 -3.03
CA GLY A 135 16.72 -3.12 -2.29
C GLY A 135 15.98 -3.74 -1.10
N ILE A 136 14.71 -3.42 -0.87
CA ILE A 136 13.90 -4.01 0.21
C ILE A 136 13.81 -5.54 0.06
N LEU A 137 13.68 -6.05 -1.17
CA LEU A 137 13.62 -7.50 -1.40
C LEU A 137 14.89 -8.24 -0.96
N ALA A 138 16.05 -7.57 -0.98
CA ALA A 138 17.32 -8.18 -0.57
C ALA A 138 17.41 -8.45 0.94
N THR A 139 16.52 -7.85 1.74
CA THR A 139 16.42 -8.11 3.19
C THR A 139 15.83 -9.48 3.50
N ASP A 140 15.16 -10.11 2.53
CA ASP A 140 14.40 -11.36 2.69
C ASP A 140 13.28 -11.25 3.75
N ALA A 141 12.92 -10.05 4.21
CA ALA A 141 11.92 -9.89 5.27
C ALA A 141 10.48 -10.21 4.81
N LEU A 142 10.16 -9.91 3.54
CA LEU A 142 8.80 -10.03 3.03
C LEU A 142 8.39 -11.50 2.86
N ALA A 143 7.25 -11.86 3.44
CA ALA A 143 6.68 -13.20 3.31
C ALA A 143 6.29 -13.48 1.84
N PRO A 144 6.36 -14.74 1.40
CA PRO A 144 6.00 -15.13 0.03
C PRO A 144 4.54 -14.77 -0.30
N PRO A 145 4.21 -14.59 -1.59
CA PRO A 145 2.86 -14.22 -2.00
C PRO A 145 1.89 -15.36 -1.73
N SER A 146 0.67 -15.03 -1.31
CA SER A 146 -0.40 -16.02 -1.11
C SER A 146 -0.78 -16.74 -2.42
N ALA A 147 -1.38 -17.92 -2.31
CA ALA A 147 -1.88 -18.66 -3.46
C ALA A 147 -2.94 -17.87 -4.27
N GLU A 148 -3.68 -16.96 -3.62
CA GLU A 148 -4.60 -16.04 -4.30
C GLU A 148 -3.82 -15.09 -5.22
N GLN A 149 -2.76 -14.44 -4.71
CA GLN A 149 -1.93 -13.51 -5.46
C GLN A 149 -1.20 -14.18 -6.63
N GLN A 150 -0.78 -15.42 -6.47
CA GLN A 150 -0.09 -16.18 -7.52
C GLN A 150 -0.97 -16.48 -8.75
N LYS A 151 -2.30 -16.29 -8.65
CA LYS A 151 -3.22 -16.42 -9.81
C LYS A 151 -3.15 -15.21 -10.74
N ARG A 152 -2.73 -14.05 -10.23
CA ARG A 152 -2.55 -12.84 -11.02
C ARG A 152 -1.10 -12.78 -11.48
N THR A 153 -0.90 -12.49 -12.76
CA THR A 153 0.45 -12.37 -13.35
C THR A 153 0.79 -10.91 -13.55
N TRP A 154 2.04 -10.57 -13.24
CA TRP A 154 2.64 -9.27 -13.47
C TRP A 154 3.92 -9.51 -14.26
N LEU A 155 3.79 -9.67 -15.58
CA LEU A 155 4.87 -10.11 -16.46
C LEU A 155 6.17 -9.33 -16.17
N GLY A 156 7.25 -10.05 -15.85
CA GLY A 156 8.56 -9.47 -15.50
C GLY A 156 8.73 -9.11 -14.01
N SER A 157 7.73 -9.41 -13.18
CA SER A 157 7.75 -9.26 -11.71
C SER A 157 7.09 -10.44 -10.98
N ASP A 158 6.89 -11.57 -11.67
CA ASP A 158 6.25 -12.76 -11.10
C ASP A 158 7.15 -13.46 -10.06
N ASP A 159 8.46 -13.38 -10.25
CA ASP A 159 9.50 -13.96 -9.39
C ASP A 159 9.74 -13.17 -8.09
N ILE A 160 9.29 -11.92 -8.04
CA ILE A 160 9.47 -11.00 -6.92
C ILE A 160 8.16 -10.69 -6.18
N GLY A 161 7.21 -11.61 -6.22
CA GLY A 161 5.97 -11.50 -5.45
C GLY A 161 6.20 -11.62 -3.95
N PHE A 162 5.34 -10.97 -3.17
CA PHE A 162 5.30 -11.05 -1.72
C PHE A 162 3.88 -10.83 -1.19
N LEU A 163 3.64 -11.21 0.06
CA LEU A 163 2.37 -11.03 0.75
C LEU A 163 1.99 -9.55 0.84
N GLY A 164 0.72 -9.23 0.59
CA GLY A 164 0.25 -7.86 0.76
C GLY A 164 -1.21 -7.60 0.39
N GLY A 165 -1.58 -6.32 0.48
CA GLY A 165 -2.83 -5.75 -0.02
C GLY A 165 -2.51 -4.52 -0.85
N PHE A 166 -2.95 -4.52 -2.11
CA PHE A 166 -2.48 -3.59 -3.14
C PHE A 166 -3.63 -2.77 -3.74
N GLY A 167 -3.31 -1.66 -4.41
CA GLY A 167 -4.27 -0.82 -5.15
C GLY A 167 -5.05 -1.57 -6.22
N SER A 168 -4.47 -2.63 -6.76
CA SER A 168 -5.09 -3.53 -7.74
C SER A 168 -6.01 -4.58 -7.11
N ASP A 169 -6.10 -4.66 -5.79
CA ASP A 169 -7.00 -5.61 -5.11
C ASP A 169 -8.37 -5.01 -4.83
N PHE A 170 -8.44 -3.70 -4.56
CA PHE A 170 -9.68 -3.03 -4.22
C PHE A 170 -9.66 -1.54 -4.58
N CYS A 171 -10.76 -1.08 -5.16
CA CYS A 171 -11.08 0.33 -5.37
C CYS A 171 -12.60 0.49 -5.26
N SER A 172 -13.06 1.33 -4.34
CA SER A 172 -14.50 1.59 -4.14
C SER A 172 -15.13 2.34 -5.31
N GLY A 173 -14.33 3.04 -6.11
CA GLY A 173 -14.78 3.91 -7.20
C GLY A 173 -15.51 5.18 -6.74
N ASN A 174 -15.70 5.37 -5.43
CA ASN A 174 -16.41 6.51 -4.87
C ASN A 174 -15.42 7.66 -4.59
N ILE A 175 -15.07 8.41 -5.64
CA ILE A 175 -14.07 9.48 -5.52
C ILE A 175 -14.58 10.74 -4.82
N ASP A 176 -15.90 10.84 -4.59
CA ASP A 176 -16.58 11.99 -3.95
C ASP A 176 -16.60 11.88 -2.43
N ASP A 177 -16.28 10.70 -1.88
CA ASP A 177 -16.15 10.45 -0.45
C ASP A 177 -14.67 10.48 -0.06
N GLU A 178 -14.22 11.57 0.56
CA GLU A 178 -12.82 11.76 0.99
C GLU A 178 -12.36 10.65 1.96
N ALA A 179 -13.27 10.04 2.72
CA ALA A 179 -12.92 8.94 3.61
C ALA A 179 -12.41 7.72 2.85
N ARG A 180 -12.69 7.59 1.55
CA ARG A 180 -12.23 6.47 0.72
C ARG A 180 -10.72 6.39 0.58
N ASN A 181 -9.99 7.48 0.78
CA ASN A 181 -8.53 7.42 0.82
C ASN A 181 -8.02 6.44 1.89
N HIS A 182 -8.63 6.44 3.09
CA HIS A 182 -8.24 5.52 4.16
C HIS A 182 -9.14 4.27 4.24
N LEU A 183 -10.41 4.33 3.83
CA LEU A 183 -11.30 3.16 3.86
C LEU A 183 -10.92 2.11 2.80
N ASP A 184 -10.51 2.52 1.59
CA ASP A 184 -10.01 1.56 0.60
C ASP A 184 -8.69 0.93 1.07
N ARG A 185 -7.85 1.70 1.76
CA ARG A 185 -6.63 1.19 2.41
C ARG A 185 -6.93 0.23 3.56
N SER A 186 -7.98 0.50 4.35
CA SER A 186 -8.47 -0.44 5.37
C SER A 186 -8.87 -1.78 4.76
N GLU A 187 -9.49 -1.78 3.58
CA GLU A 187 -9.82 -3.01 2.86
C GLU A 187 -8.54 -3.75 2.39
N GLN A 188 -7.51 -3.02 1.97
CA GLN A 188 -6.20 -3.62 1.65
C GLN A 188 -5.55 -4.27 2.87
N ILE A 189 -5.66 -3.67 4.07
CA ILE A 189 -5.21 -4.29 5.33
C ILE A 189 -5.99 -5.60 5.57
N ALA A 190 -7.31 -5.58 5.41
CA ALA A 190 -8.15 -6.77 5.57
C ALA A 190 -7.77 -7.89 4.58
N ILE A 191 -7.51 -7.54 3.32
CA ILE A 191 -7.04 -8.47 2.28
C ILE A 191 -5.67 -9.06 2.65
N ALA A 192 -4.72 -8.24 3.08
CA ALA A 192 -3.40 -8.69 3.50
C ALA A 192 -3.49 -9.64 4.72
N ALA A 193 -4.30 -9.29 5.72
CA ALA A 193 -4.51 -10.11 6.91
C ALA A 193 -5.17 -11.45 6.57
N ARG A 194 -6.19 -11.46 5.70
CA ARG A 194 -6.81 -12.70 5.19
C ARG A 194 -5.78 -13.57 4.48
N ARG A 195 -5.03 -13.02 3.52
CA ARG A 195 -3.98 -13.73 2.79
C ARG A 195 -2.91 -14.30 3.73
N CYS A 196 -2.55 -13.56 4.78
CA CYS A 196 -1.64 -14.04 5.81
C CYS A 196 -2.22 -15.28 6.51
N ARG A 197 -3.45 -15.20 7.02
CA ARG A 197 -4.12 -16.31 7.70
C ARG A 197 -4.21 -17.55 6.82
N ASP A 198 -4.59 -17.37 5.56
CA ASP A 198 -4.71 -18.47 4.60
C ASP A 198 -3.35 -19.08 4.24
N SER A 199 -2.26 -18.31 4.39
CA SER A 199 -0.89 -18.76 4.10
C SER A 199 -0.17 -19.34 5.33
N LEU A 200 -0.68 -19.15 6.55
CA LEU A 200 -0.04 -19.64 7.78
C LEU A 200 0.33 -21.13 7.75
N PRO A 201 -0.52 -22.05 7.24
CA PRO A 201 -0.15 -23.47 7.15
C PRO A 201 1.10 -23.75 6.32
N ALA A 202 1.43 -22.87 5.37
CA ALA A 202 2.64 -22.98 4.55
C ALA A 202 3.83 -22.17 5.11
N LEU A 203 3.57 -21.20 5.99
CA LEU A 203 4.59 -20.34 6.60
C LEU A 203 5.12 -20.91 7.92
N LEU A 204 4.31 -21.68 8.65
CA LEU A 204 4.66 -22.22 9.96
C LEU A 204 5.36 -23.59 9.85
N PRO A 205 6.16 -23.98 10.86
CA PRO A 205 6.72 -25.33 10.95
C PRO A 205 5.65 -26.42 10.92
N GLU A 206 5.99 -27.60 10.41
CA GLU A 206 5.06 -28.73 10.34
C GLU A 206 4.48 -29.07 11.72
N GLY A 207 3.15 -29.16 11.80
CA GLY A 207 2.42 -29.45 13.04
C GLY A 207 2.11 -28.23 13.90
N ASP A 208 2.58 -27.05 13.54
CA ASP A 208 2.21 -25.79 14.19
C ASP A 208 0.81 -25.35 13.74
N VAL A 209 -0.09 -25.18 14.71
CA VAL A 209 -1.50 -24.84 14.50
C VAL A 209 -1.83 -23.42 14.98
N ARG A 210 -0.82 -22.59 15.26
CA ARG A 210 -1.02 -21.19 15.67
C ARG A 210 -1.74 -20.42 14.55
N GLY A 211 -2.74 -19.63 14.95
CA GLY A 211 -3.42 -18.68 14.08
C GLY A 211 -2.83 -17.28 14.21
N LEU A 212 -3.15 -16.40 13.27
CA LEU A 212 -2.81 -14.98 13.35
C LEU A 212 -3.47 -14.37 14.58
N GLN A 213 -2.69 -13.79 15.48
CA GLN A 213 -3.18 -13.16 16.72
C GLN A 213 -3.23 -11.63 16.62
N ARG A 214 -2.27 -11.05 15.89
CA ARG A 214 -2.07 -9.60 15.79
C ARG A 214 -1.80 -9.21 14.35
N VAL A 215 -2.31 -8.05 13.96
CA VAL A 215 -1.93 -7.34 12.73
C VAL A 215 -1.30 -6.03 13.15
N VAL A 216 -0.08 -5.76 12.71
CA VAL A 216 0.59 -4.47 12.95
C VAL A 216 0.65 -3.73 11.64
N HIS A 217 0.04 -2.55 11.57
CA HIS A 217 0.16 -1.65 10.44
C HIS A 217 1.17 -0.55 10.78
N VAL A 218 2.10 -0.29 9.85
CA VAL A 218 3.11 0.76 9.99
C VAL A 218 2.89 1.77 8.87
N GLY A 219 2.82 3.06 9.21
CA GLY A 219 2.60 4.12 8.22
C GLY A 219 2.88 5.52 8.75
N ASP A 220 3.09 6.47 7.86
CA ASP A 220 3.56 7.82 8.16
C ASP A 220 2.50 8.90 7.94
N ALA A 221 1.33 8.53 7.39
CA ALA A 221 0.28 9.47 7.05
C ALA A 221 -1.00 9.25 7.87
N PRO A 222 -1.85 10.29 8.03
CA PRO A 222 -3.20 10.17 8.57
C PRO A 222 -4.02 9.04 7.95
N ALA A 223 -3.87 8.81 6.64
CA ALA A 223 -4.59 7.75 5.95
C ALA A 223 -4.23 6.35 6.47
N ASP A 224 -2.99 6.12 6.90
CA ASP A 224 -2.54 4.82 7.44
C ASP A 224 -3.09 4.61 8.85
N VAL A 225 -3.00 5.63 9.70
CA VAL A 225 -3.57 5.61 11.06
C VAL A 225 -5.08 5.32 11.00
N LEU A 226 -5.79 6.06 10.15
CA LEU A 226 -7.24 5.91 10.00
C LEU A 226 -7.62 4.57 9.34
N ALA A 227 -6.81 4.06 8.40
CA ALA A 227 -7.03 2.74 7.80
C ALA A 227 -6.89 1.62 8.82
N ALA A 228 -5.83 1.63 9.64
CA ALA A 228 -5.64 0.64 10.70
C ALA A 228 -6.76 0.71 11.75
N LYS A 229 -7.16 1.93 12.13
CA LYS A 229 -8.26 2.15 13.06
C LYS A 229 -9.59 1.63 12.51
N ALA A 230 -9.89 1.91 11.24
CA ALA A 230 -11.08 1.37 10.56
C ALA A 230 -11.04 -0.17 10.51
N TYR A 231 -9.88 -0.78 10.24
CA TYR A 231 -9.74 -2.23 10.26
C TYR A 231 -9.95 -2.83 11.66
N SER A 232 -9.47 -2.16 12.72
CA SER A 232 -9.64 -2.62 14.13
C SER A 232 -11.09 -2.74 14.61
N ILE A 233 -12.01 -2.06 13.93
CA ILE A 233 -13.45 -2.12 14.19
C ILE A 233 -14.23 -2.86 13.09
N SER A 234 -13.53 -3.44 12.12
CA SER A 234 -14.15 -4.23 11.06
C SER A 234 -14.68 -5.56 11.57
N SER A 235 -15.70 -6.09 10.89
CA SER A 235 -16.24 -7.41 11.19
C SER A 235 -15.22 -8.53 10.97
N ASP A 236 -14.23 -8.34 10.08
CA ASP A 236 -13.15 -9.33 9.88
C ASP A 236 -12.24 -9.42 11.12
N ALA A 237 -11.75 -8.28 11.61
CA ALA A 237 -10.91 -8.24 12.81
C ALA A 237 -11.64 -8.79 14.03
N GLU A 238 -12.91 -8.39 14.22
CA GLU A 238 -13.75 -8.86 15.32
C GLU A 238 -14.01 -10.36 15.25
N LYS A 239 -14.43 -10.86 14.08
CA LYS A 239 -14.72 -12.30 13.87
C LYS A 239 -13.53 -13.18 14.19
N HIS A 240 -12.32 -12.69 13.93
CA HIS A 240 -11.08 -13.43 14.15
C HIS A 240 -10.39 -13.09 15.47
N GLY A 241 -10.98 -12.21 16.31
CA GLY A 241 -10.40 -11.81 17.60
C GLY A 241 -9.02 -11.18 17.47
N LEU A 242 -8.76 -10.45 16.38
CA LEU A 242 -7.45 -9.89 16.08
C LEU A 242 -7.20 -8.61 16.89
N CYS A 243 -6.03 -8.53 17.52
CA CYS A 243 -5.50 -7.26 18.01
C CYS A 243 -4.87 -6.50 16.83
N VAL A 244 -5.25 -5.23 16.64
CA VAL A 244 -4.65 -4.35 15.63
C VAL A 244 -3.68 -3.40 16.33
N GLY A 245 -2.39 -3.60 16.09
CA GLY A 245 -1.35 -2.64 16.40
C GLY A 245 -1.22 -1.61 15.28
N MET A 246 -0.97 -0.36 15.64
CA MET A 246 -0.64 0.69 14.68
C MET A 246 0.65 1.37 15.12
N VAL A 247 1.69 1.33 14.30
CA VAL A 247 2.93 2.09 14.54
C VAL A 247 2.95 3.25 13.56
N ALA A 248 2.59 4.44 14.04
CA ALA A 248 2.68 5.65 13.23
C ALA A 248 4.09 6.22 13.33
N VAL A 249 4.73 6.49 12.19
CA VAL A 249 6.10 7.01 12.14
C VAL A 249 6.10 8.47 11.69
N ALA A 250 6.65 9.38 12.50
CA ALA A 250 6.62 10.82 12.24
C ALA A 250 7.78 11.31 11.34
N THR A 251 8.29 10.44 10.47
CA THR A 251 9.34 10.74 9.48
C THR A 251 8.79 11.31 8.17
N GLY A 252 7.47 11.32 8.02
CA GLY A 252 6.75 11.82 6.85
C GLY A 252 6.46 13.33 6.89
N SER A 253 5.38 13.74 6.23
CA SER A 253 4.93 15.14 6.22
C SER A 253 4.11 15.54 7.46
N TYR A 254 3.85 14.59 8.37
CA TYR A 254 2.94 14.75 9.51
C TYR A 254 3.69 14.55 10.82
N GLY A 255 3.52 15.49 11.75
CA GLY A 255 4.19 15.43 13.05
C GLY A 255 3.55 14.41 14.00
N ALA A 256 4.32 13.97 14.98
CA ALA A 256 3.91 12.95 15.94
C ALA A 256 2.63 13.33 16.73
N GLU A 257 2.47 14.60 17.11
CA GLU A 257 1.27 15.08 17.82
C GLU A 257 -0.01 14.84 17.00
N GLN A 258 0.01 15.20 15.71
CA GLN A 258 -1.12 15.01 14.82
C GLN A 258 -1.45 13.52 14.63
N LEU A 259 -0.43 12.66 14.50
CA LEU A 259 -0.62 11.22 14.36
C LEU A 259 -1.20 10.61 15.66
N ARG A 260 -0.75 11.07 16.83
CA ARG A 260 -1.29 10.65 18.15
C ARG A 260 -2.75 11.02 18.30
N GLU A 261 -3.12 12.25 17.93
CA GLU A 261 -4.52 12.71 18.00
C GLU A 261 -5.45 11.82 17.15
N LEU A 262 -5.04 11.48 15.93
CA LEU A 262 -5.81 10.61 15.04
C LEU A 262 -5.92 9.18 15.57
N ALA A 263 -4.81 8.64 16.09
CA ALA A 263 -4.76 7.30 16.64
C ALA A 263 -5.73 7.15 17.83
N GLY A 264 -5.76 8.14 18.71
CA GLY A 264 -6.56 8.14 19.93
C GLY A 264 -6.09 7.09 20.94
N ASP A 265 -6.91 6.84 21.96
CA ASP A 265 -6.53 6.00 23.09
C ASP A 265 -6.51 4.49 22.75
N PRO A 266 -5.58 3.73 23.35
CA PRO A 266 -5.53 2.28 23.20
C PRO A 266 -6.76 1.59 23.81
N ILE A 267 -7.19 0.50 23.18
CA ILE A 267 -8.20 -0.42 23.68
C ILE A 267 -7.52 -1.79 23.83
N PRO A 268 -7.22 -2.23 25.07
CA PRO A 268 -6.44 -3.45 25.32
C PRO A 268 -6.96 -4.67 24.56
N GLY A 269 -6.07 -5.37 23.85
CA GLY A 269 -6.41 -6.56 23.08
C GLY A 269 -7.18 -6.32 21.79
N ARG A 270 -7.43 -5.05 21.41
CA ARG A 270 -8.15 -4.68 20.18
C ARG A 270 -7.44 -3.64 19.34
N TRP A 271 -7.02 -2.53 19.95
CA TRP A 271 -6.41 -1.39 19.28
C TRP A 271 -5.24 -0.88 20.11
N GLU A 272 -4.03 -1.01 19.60
CA GLU A 272 -2.80 -0.68 20.33
C GLU A 272 -1.90 0.22 19.48
N PRO A 273 -2.21 1.53 19.42
CA PRO A 273 -1.41 2.47 18.68
C PRO A 273 -0.14 2.88 19.44
N VAL A 274 0.96 3.03 18.71
CA VAL A 274 2.22 3.61 19.14
C VAL A 274 2.64 4.64 18.10
N VAL A 275 3.20 5.76 18.52
CA VAL A 275 3.71 6.81 17.62
C VAL A 275 5.18 7.07 17.92
N LEU A 276 6.02 6.83 16.93
CA LEU A 276 7.48 6.96 17.01
C LEU A 276 7.94 8.21 16.26
N GLU A 277 8.77 9.02 16.90
CA GLU A 277 9.24 10.29 16.32
C GLU A 277 10.37 10.06 15.32
N ASP A 278 11.28 9.14 15.64
CA ASP A 278 12.42 8.76 14.79
C ASP A 278 12.06 7.64 13.79
N GLY A 279 10.77 7.33 13.69
CA GLY A 279 10.21 6.36 12.76
C GLY A 279 10.74 4.95 12.96
N MET A 280 11.25 4.33 11.89
CA MET A 280 11.86 3.01 11.98
C MET A 280 13.30 3.06 12.51
N ASP A 281 13.93 4.23 12.61
CA ASP A 281 15.26 4.36 13.23
C ASP A 281 15.19 4.36 14.76
N ASP A 282 13.98 4.45 15.31
CA ASP A 282 13.71 4.40 16.74
C ASP A 282 14.14 3.03 17.32
N PRO A 283 14.98 2.99 18.37
CA PRO A 283 15.45 1.73 18.96
C PRO A 283 14.32 0.85 19.50
N ASP A 284 13.16 1.44 19.81
CA ASP A 284 12.01 0.74 20.35
C ASP A 284 11.04 0.28 19.23
N PHE A 285 11.38 0.43 17.94
CA PHE A 285 10.50 0.08 16.81
C PHE A 285 9.98 -1.36 16.87
N ILE A 286 10.86 -2.34 17.14
CA ILE A 286 10.47 -3.75 17.22
C ILE A 286 9.58 -4.02 18.45
N GLU A 287 9.84 -3.34 19.57
CA GLU A 287 8.99 -3.41 20.77
C GLU A 287 7.63 -2.76 20.53
N ALA A 288 7.59 -1.62 19.84
CA ALA A 288 6.36 -0.93 19.44
C ALA A 288 5.46 -1.79 18.53
N CYS A 289 6.06 -2.71 17.77
CA CYS A 289 5.34 -3.71 16.99
C CYS A 289 4.77 -4.85 17.86
N GLY A 290 5.10 -4.93 19.15
CA GLY A 290 4.63 -5.97 20.08
C GLY A 290 5.17 -7.37 19.77
N ILE A 291 6.41 -7.43 19.24
CA ILE A 291 7.06 -8.68 18.82
C ILE A 291 7.94 -9.28 19.94
N LEU A 292 8.48 -8.43 20.81
CA LEU A 292 9.36 -8.80 21.93
C LEU A 292 8.60 -9.07 23.23
#